data_AF-C6IT16-F1
#
_entry.id   AF-C6IT16-F1
#
_cell.length_a   1.000
_cell.length_b   1.000
_cell.length_c   1.000
_cell.angle_alpha   90.00
_cell.angle_beta   90.00
_cell.angle_gamma   90.00
#
_symmetry.space_group_name_H-M   'P 1'
#
loop_
_entity.id
_entity.type
_entity.pdbx_description
1 polymer ?
#
loop_
_entity_poly.entity_id
_entity_poly.type
_entity_poly.pdbx_seq_one_letter_code
_entity_poly.pdbx_strand_id
1 'polypeptide(L)'
;MTRSGNTRNGKYMGEDKRRYHTITNILQYNLIPDFFTIFAKYCITFKNMTMEKTFAQISELFDQFSKDASLQVEKGNKAAGTRARKASLELEKLLKRFRKESLEASK
;
A
#
# COMPACT_ATOMS: atom_id res chain seq x y z
N MET A 1 58.43 -41.73 30.35
CA MET A 1 58.03 -41.52 31.76
C MET A 1 58.46 -40.11 32.10
N THR A 2 57.60 -39.12 32.39
CA THR A 2 56.55 -39.08 33.41
C THR A 2 55.35 -38.24 32.96
N ARG A 3 54.21 -38.54 33.59
CA ARG A 3 52.84 -38.09 33.36
C ARG A 3 52.46 -37.11 34.48
N SER A 4 51.82 -35.99 34.18
CA SER A 4 50.96 -35.20 35.10
C SER A 4 50.40 -34.01 34.32
N GLY A 5 49.15 -33.58 34.33
CA GLY A 5 47.93 -33.86 35.09
C GLY A 5 47.02 -32.66 34.81
N ASN A 6 45.92 -32.85 34.08
CA ASN A 6 44.53 -32.73 34.55
C ASN A 6 43.93 -31.29 34.71
N THR A 7 42.77 -31.11 34.06
CA THR A 7 41.62 -30.23 34.37
C THR A 7 41.78 -28.70 34.46
N ARG A 8 41.01 -27.98 33.62
CA ARG A 8 39.82 -27.24 34.10
C ARG A 8 38.94 -26.69 32.96
N ASN A 9 37.65 -26.89 33.18
CA ASN A 9 36.49 -26.48 32.41
C ASN A 9 36.35 -24.96 32.20
N GLY A 10 35.75 -24.60 31.06
CA GLY A 10 34.65 -23.63 30.96
C GLY A 10 35.00 -22.14 31.02
N LYS A 11 34.50 -21.38 30.03
CA LYS A 11 33.60 -20.22 30.21
C LYS A 11 33.33 -19.52 28.85
N TYR A 12 32.06 -19.55 28.45
CA TYR A 12 31.21 -18.48 27.85
C TYR A 12 31.84 -17.43 26.92
N MET A 13 31.35 -17.34 25.66
CA MET A 13 30.37 -16.35 25.15
C MET A 13 30.92 -14.93 24.85
N GLY A 14 30.69 -14.46 23.62
CA GLY A 14 30.08 -13.13 23.44
C GLY A 14 30.92 -11.98 22.87
N GLU A 15 31.63 -12.14 21.75
CA GLU A 15 32.33 -11.00 21.12
C GLU A 15 31.84 -10.58 19.72
N ASP A 16 30.97 -11.33 19.04
CA ASP A 16 30.58 -10.99 17.66
C ASP A 16 29.41 -9.99 17.53
N LYS A 17 28.58 -9.76 18.56
CA LYS A 17 27.42 -8.84 18.45
C LYS A 17 27.76 -7.35 18.59
N ARG A 18 28.92 -6.99 19.18
CA ARG A 18 29.29 -5.58 19.36
C ARG A 18 29.90 -4.94 18.12
N ARG A 19 30.46 -5.73 17.20
CA ARG A 19 31.01 -5.22 15.93
C ARG A 19 29.93 -4.74 14.95
N TYR A 20 28.78 -5.42 14.90
CA TYR A 20 27.68 -5.00 14.02
C TYR A 20 26.99 -3.72 14.51
N HIS A 21 26.92 -3.49 15.82
CA HIS A 21 26.23 -2.32 16.38
C HIS A 21 27.04 -1.02 16.31
N THR A 22 28.38 -1.11 16.22
CA THR A 22 29.27 0.05 16.02
C THR A 22 29.38 0.44 14.54
N ILE A 23 29.32 -0.52 13.61
CA ILE A 23 29.34 -0.22 12.16
C ILE A 23 28.05 0.48 11.73
N THR A 24 26.91 0.19 12.38
CA THR A 24 25.64 0.86 12.07
C THR A 24 25.54 2.31 12.57
N ASN A 25 26.47 2.77 13.41
CA ASN A 25 26.37 4.09 14.08
C ASN A 25 27.32 5.17 13.52
N ILE A 26 28.10 4.87 12.47
CA ILE A 26 29.05 5.85 11.85
C ILE A 26 28.50 6.45 10.54
N LEU A 27 27.31 6.04 10.08
CA LEU A 27 26.70 6.56 8.84
C LEU A 27 25.40 7.34 9.09
N GLN A 28 25.35 8.11 10.18
CA GLN A 28 24.42 9.25 10.28
C GLN A 28 25.19 10.55 10.07
N TYR A 29 25.30 11.00 8.81
CA TYR A 29 25.11 12.42 8.50
C TYR A 29 24.33 12.56 7.20
N ASN A 30 23.15 13.17 7.37
CA ASN A 30 22.24 13.66 6.34
C ASN A 30 22.94 14.60 5.35
N LEU A 31 22.39 14.71 4.13
CA LEU A 31 21.87 15.97 3.55
C LEU A 31 22.07 16.06 2.03
N ILE A 32 21.35 15.23 1.30
CA ILE A 32 20.29 15.62 0.35
C ILE A 32 19.44 14.35 0.31
N PRO A 33 18.16 14.37 0.70
CA PRO A 33 17.31 13.26 0.32
C PRO A 33 17.32 13.32 -1.20
N ASP A 34 17.96 12.33 -1.85
CA ASP A 34 18.11 12.31 -3.30
C ASP A 34 16.77 12.76 -3.87
N PHE A 35 16.77 13.79 -4.71
CA PHE A 35 15.55 14.28 -5.35
C PHE A 35 14.73 13.10 -5.87
N PHE A 36 15.43 12.06 -6.34
CA PHE A 36 14.91 10.76 -6.75
C PHE A 36 14.18 9.95 -5.65
N THR A 37 14.64 9.95 -4.40
CA THR A 37 14.01 9.24 -3.27
C THR A 37 12.81 9.99 -2.72
N ILE A 38 12.86 11.33 -2.64
CA ILE A 38 11.68 12.15 -2.35
C ILE A 38 10.66 12.02 -3.49
N PHE A 39 11.11 12.10 -4.74
CA PHE A 39 10.26 11.95 -5.92
C PHE A 39 9.65 10.55 -5.98
N ALA A 40 10.41 9.48 -5.75
CA ALA A 40 9.89 8.12 -5.73
C ALA A 40 8.86 7.92 -4.60
N LYS A 41 9.12 8.43 -3.39
CA LYS A 41 8.13 8.43 -2.30
C LYS A 41 6.89 9.24 -2.69
N TYR A 42 7.06 10.44 -3.25
CA TYR A 42 5.96 11.27 -3.72
C TYR A 42 5.17 10.59 -4.83
N CYS A 43 5.82 9.88 -5.77
CA CYS A 43 5.18 9.11 -6.83
C CYS A 43 4.38 7.92 -6.28
N ILE A 44 4.88 7.24 -5.25
CA ILE A 44 4.14 6.15 -4.57
C ILE A 44 2.94 6.72 -3.81
N THR A 45 3.11 7.80 -3.04
CA THR A 45 2.01 8.48 -2.33
C THR A 45 1.00 9.10 -3.31
N PHE A 46 1.46 9.60 -4.46
CA PHE A 46 0.63 10.13 -5.54
C PHE A 46 -0.17 9.02 -6.25
N LYS A 47 0.44 7.86 -6.50
CA LYS A 47 -0.25 6.68 -7.03
C LYS A 47 -1.34 6.18 -6.06
N ASN A 48 -1.05 6.12 -4.76
CA ASN A 48 -2.02 5.74 -3.73
C ASN A 48 -3.18 6.74 -3.62
N MET A 49 -2.88 8.05 -3.65
CA MET A 49 -3.89 9.11 -3.67
C MET A 49 -4.80 9.04 -4.91
N THR A 50 -4.31 8.51 -6.04
CA THR A 50 -5.11 8.36 -7.26
C THR A 50 -6.10 7.19 -7.14
N MET A 51 -5.68 6.04 -6.62
CA MET A 51 -6.58 4.91 -6.37
C MET A 51 -7.65 5.22 -5.31
N GLU A 52 -7.28 5.91 -4.22
CA GLU A 52 -8.22 6.33 -3.17
C GLU A 52 -9.31 7.25 -3.74
N LYS A 53 -8.93 8.19 -4.62
CA LYS A 53 -9.89 9.08 -5.30
C LYS A 53 -10.83 8.30 -6.22
N THR A 54 -10.30 7.38 -7.04
CA THR A 54 -11.13 6.53 -7.91
C THR A 54 -12.09 5.68 -7.09
N PHE A 55 -11.63 5.12 -5.97
CA PHE A 55 -12.47 4.33 -5.07
C PHE A 55 -13.57 5.16 -4.40
N ALA A 56 -13.25 6.36 -3.91
CA ALA A 56 -14.25 7.28 -3.34
C ALA A 56 -15.34 7.63 -4.37
N GLN A 57 -14.94 7.95 -5.61
CA GLN A 57 -15.88 8.21 -6.70
C GLN A 57 -16.77 7.00 -7.02
N ILE A 58 -16.20 5.79 -7.02
CA ILE A 58 -16.96 4.55 -7.21
C ILE A 58 -18.01 4.39 -6.09
N SER A 59 -17.62 4.61 -4.83
CA SER A 59 -18.54 4.49 -3.69
C SER A 59 -19.71 5.45 -3.81
N GLU A 60 -19.45 6.72 -4.12
CA GLU A 60 -20.49 7.74 -4.27
C GLU A 60 -21.43 7.42 -5.44
N LEU A 61 -20.88 7.03 -6.59
CA LEU A 61 -21.69 6.70 -7.76
C LEU A 61 -22.49 5.41 -7.57
N PHE A 62 -21.96 4.46 -6.80
CA PHE A 62 -22.66 3.23 -6.43
C PHE A 62 -23.87 3.53 -5.53
N ASP A 63 -23.73 4.42 -4.56
CA ASP A 63 -24.85 4.85 -3.73
C ASP A 63 -25.96 5.51 -4.56
N GLN A 64 -25.58 6.37 -5.52
CA GLN A 64 -26.53 6.99 -6.44
C GLN A 64 -27.22 5.94 -7.33
N PHE A 65 -26.44 5.03 -7.91
CA PHE A 65 -26.95 3.92 -8.70
C PHE A 65 -27.93 3.07 -7.90
N SER A 66 -27.56 2.66 -6.68
CA SER A 66 -28.40 1.82 -5.83
C SER A 66 -29.72 2.49 -5.51
N LYS A 67 -29.71 3.78 -5.15
CA LYS A 67 -30.94 4.55 -4.85
C LYS A 67 -31.86 4.63 -6.07
N ASP A 68 -31.33 5.02 -7.22
CA ASP A 68 -32.14 5.18 -8.45
C ASP A 68 -32.61 3.83 -9.01
N ALA A 69 -31.79 2.77 -8.90
CA ALA A 69 -32.16 1.42 -9.30
C ALA A 69 -33.29 0.85 -8.41
N SER A 70 -33.19 1.01 -7.09
CA SER A 70 -34.27 0.61 -6.17
C SER A 70 -35.57 1.35 -6.49
N LEU A 71 -35.52 2.66 -6.77
CA LEU A 71 -36.71 3.42 -7.19
C LEU A 71 -37.29 2.93 -8.53
N GLN A 72 -36.45 2.50 -9.47
CA GLN A 72 -36.91 1.90 -10.72
C GLN A 72 -37.59 0.55 -10.47
N VAL A 73 -36.99 -0.31 -9.64
CA VAL A 73 -37.47 -1.67 -9.37
C VAL A 73 -38.77 -1.65 -8.56
N GLU A 74 -38.82 -0.87 -7.49
CA GLU A 74 -39.95 -0.86 -6.56
C GLU A 74 -41.13 -0.03 -7.08
N LYS A 75 -40.85 1.13 -7.70
CA LYS A 75 -41.89 2.11 -8.06
C LYS A 75 -42.11 2.22 -9.57
N GLY A 76 -41.39 1.44 -10.39
CA GLY A 76 -41.47 1.54 -11.85
C GLY A 76 -41.03 2.91 -12.40
N ASN A 77 -40.27 3.69 -11.62
CA ASN A 77 -39.91 5.06 -11.99
C ASN A 77 -38.94 5.08 -13.18
N LYS A 78 -39.46 5.38 -14.38
CA LYS A 78 -38.68 5.41 -15.63
C LYS A 78 -37.53 6.42 -15.61
N ALA A 79 -37.73 7.59 -14.98
CA ALA A 79 -36.70 8.62 -14.88
C ALA A 79 -35.55 8.18 -13.98
N ALA A 80 -35.85 7.55 -12.84
CA ALA A 80 -34.84 6.93 -11.98
C ALA A 80 -34.08 5.84 -12.74
N GLY A 81 -34.76 5.05 -13.57
CA GLY A 81 -34.10 4.05 -14.40
C GLY A 81 -33.16 4.61 -15.47
N THR A 82 -33.44 5.78 -16.03
CA THR A 82 -32.50 6.47 -16.93
C THR A 82 -31.27 6.95 -16.16
N ARG A 83 -31.45 7.48 -14.95
CA ARG A 83 -30.32 7.91 -14.09
C ARG A 83 -29.47 6.73 -13.61
N ALA A 84 -30.09 5.62 -13.21
CA ALA A 84 -29.40 4.39 -12.84
C ALA A 84 -28.53 3.85 -13.99
N ARG A 85 -29.06 3.83 -15.24
CA ARG A 85 -28.27 3.43 -16.41
C ARG A 85 -27.09 4.37 -16.68
N LYS A 86 -27.27 5.68 -16.50
CA LYS A 86 -26.18 6.64 -16.64
C LYS A 86 -25.10 6.41 -15.57
N ALA A 87 -25.50 6.23 -14.31
CA ALA A 87 -24.58 5.92 -13.22
C ALA A 87 -23.85 4.59 -13.45
N SER A 88 -24.53 3.54 -13.92
CA SER A 88 -23.89 2.25 -14.21
C SER A 88 -22.81 2.33 -15.29
N LEU A 89 -23.03 3.14 -16.34
CA LEU A 89 -22.05 3.34 -17.41
C LEU A 89 -20.80 4.07 -16.92
N GLU A 90 -20.95 5.06 -16.02
CA GLU A 90 -19.81 5.75 -15.42
C GLU A 90 -19.08 4.86 -14.40
N LEU A 91 -19.80 4.07 -13.60
CA LEU A 91 -19.22 3.06 -12.71
C LEU A 91 -18.35 2.06 -13.48
N GLU A 92 -18.81 1.57 -14.62
CA GLU A 92 -18.02 0.65 -15.46
C GLU A 92 -16.66 1.25 -15.86
N LYS A 93 -16.64 2.52 -16.25
CA LYS A 93 -15.40 3.23 -16.61
C LYS A 93 -14.47 3.36 -15.41
N LEU A 94 -15.02 3.74 -14.24
CA LEU A 94 -14.25 3.90 -13.01
C LEU A 94 -13.68 2.57 -12.52
N LEU A 95 -14.46 1.48 -12.56
CA LEU A 95 -14.00 0.15 -12.17
C LEU A 95 -12.87 -0.36 -13.08
N LYS A 96 -12.97 -0.09 -14.40
CA LYS A 96 -11.88 -0.41 -15.34
C LYS A 96 -10.62 0.42 -15.06
N ARG A 97 -10.76 1.70 -14.70
CA ARG A 97 -9.62 2.56 -14.29
C ARG A 97 -8.99 2.05 -13.00
N PHE A 98 -9.80 1.79 -11.98
CA PHE A 98 -9.34 1.23 -10.71
C PHE A 98 -8.54 -0.08 -10.92
N ARG A 99 -9.02 -0.97 -11.79
CA ARG A 99 -8.29 -2.19 -12.14
C ARG A 99 -6.92 -1.89 -12.77
N LYS A 100 -6.84 -0.93 -13.70
CA LYS A 100 -5.56 -0.54 -14.33
C LYS A 100 -4.60 0.07 -13.32
N GLU A 101 -5.08 1.02 -12.53
CA GLU A 101 -4.32 1.70 -11.47
C GLU A 101 -3.78 0.69 -10.44
N SER A 102 -4.62 -0.27 -10.02
CA SER A 102 -4.23 -1.35 -9.11
C SER A 102 -3.14 -2.26 -9.70
N LEU A 103 -3.25 -2.61 -10.99
CA LEU A 103 -2.23 -3.43 -11.67
C LEU A 103 -0.91 -2.68 -11.88
N GLU A 104 -0.94 -1.38 -12.14
CA GLU A 104 0.25 -0.53 -12.25
C GLU A 104 0.92 -0.22 -10.90
N ALA A 105 0.17 -0.28 -9.80
CA ALA A 105 0.71 -0.19 -8.45
C ALA A 105 1.40 -1.49 -8.01
N SER A 106 1.01 -2.64 -8.59
CA SER A 106 1.59 -3.95 -8.27
C SER A 106 2.81 -4.33 -9.12
N LYS A 107 3.26 -3.46 -10.03
CA LYS A 107 4.45 -3.64 -10.88
C LYS A 107 5.59 -2.77 -10.38
#